data_AF-A0A348XII7-F1
#
_entry.id   AF-A0A348XII7-F1
#
_cell.length_a   1.000
_cell.length_b   1.000
_cell.length_c   1.000
_cell.angle_alpha   90.00
_cell.angle_beta   90.00
_cell.angle_gamma   90.00
#
_symmetry.space_group_name_H-M   'P 1'
#
loop_
_entity.id
_entity.type
_entity.pdbx_description
1 polymer ?
#
loop_
_entity_poly.entity_id
_entity_poly.type
_entity_poly.pdbx_seq_one_letter_code
_entity_poly.pdbx_strand_id
1 'polypeptide(L)'
;KAYVGRDGWLFYGPDVRALTGPAFGHAPRDAIIHFRDQLAVRGIELILLPTPVKPSIHPDQLAGGTKIAPLRNRGFQVLIADLAAAGIQVYDPAGLLKARASSDAQYLATDTHWTPQAMHAVAEGLGDLLGTASSVDFITREETVTQPGDIAIMLGLSDCSESAHIRSVVDWRSDPESDVLLLGDSFSNIYSMAEMGWGKAAGLAEHISLACGRRIDRLTRNDDGAYASRQLLADALHGNPHRLASTKVVIWQFAERELVFGDWKHIDLPPAPPPQPLIAAITPTTAKDAFARLAATGDAPVIVGQDKWLFLRSELRFLAHDPFWGESAESEDVDPLQAIIDLNAKLLALGIDLIFAPAPPRAVIYPDKLFSETVATEAGAPVRLDTTLQEFYAALRKSRVKVLDVTDAFLAARKEDASLGTVSCERDSHWAPRGLQLAANAIVAEFASEEWATSTANFASVSELLTYTGDLVQRVPDFPFPESQAQILKISPEPFADDSPVLLLADSHGLIFSDGEDMHCRNAGFGEHIAATLGMPIDLMARRGSGAQIRFDLARRFLTNPKEARGKRVLIYTFAARTLTESKQWKSVPLAR
;
A
#
# COMPACT_ATOMS: atom_id res chain seq x y z
N LYS A 1 2.49 9.75 -47.01
CA LYS A 1 2.69 9.27 -45.62
C LYS A 1 3.52 10.27 -44.83
N ALA A 2 4.64 10.72 -45.38
CA ALA A 2 5.47 11.80 -44.86
C ALA A 2 5.83 12.80 -45.97
N TYR A 3 6.42 13.93 -45.58
CA TYR A 3 7.06 14.90 -46.46
C TYR A 3 8.57 14.89 -46.20
N VAL A 4 9.37 15.04 -47.26
CA VAL A 4 10.82 15.22 -47.13
C VAL A 4 11.10 16.71 -46.96
N GLY A 5 11.76 17.05 -45.86
CA GLY A 5 12.24 18.40 -45.57
C GLY A 5 13.69 18.60 -46.03
N ARG A 6 14.33 19.61 -45.47
CA ARG A 6 15.73 19.95 -45.70
C ARG A 6 16.64 19.09 -44.84
N ASP A 7 17.89 18.93 -45.27
CA ASP A 7 18.98 18.39 -44.46
C ASP A 7 18.64 17.03 -43.79
N GLY A 8 17.90 16.17 -44.50
CA GLY A 8 17.52 14.83 -44.05
C GLY A 8 16.31 14.77 -43.12
N TRP A 9 15.66 15.89 -42.81
CA TRP A 9 14.45 15.91 -41.98
C TRP A 9 13.26 15.30 -42.70
N LEU A 10 12.47 14.51 -41.97
CA LEU A 10 11.23 13.90 -42.45
C LEU A 10 10.05 14.41 -41.62
N PHE A 11 8.93 14.73 -42.23
CA PHE A 11 7.76 15.27 -41.53
C PHE A 11 6.56 14.35 -41.68
N TYR A 12 5.91 14.03 -40.57
CA TYR A 12 4.72 13.19 -40.61
C TYR A 12 3.59 13.90 -41.37
N GLY A 13 3.01 13.21 -42.34
CA GLY A 13 2.03 13.82 -43.25
C GLY A 13 0.82 14.40 -42.52
N PRO A 14 0.21 13.68 -41.56
CA PRO A 14 -0.84 14.22 -40.71
C PRO A 14 -0.44 15.50 -39.97
N ASP A 15 0.76 15.60 -39.40
CA ASP A 15 1.18 16.81 -38.67
C ASP A 15 1.13 18.07 -39.56
N VAL A 16 1.63 17.96 -40.80
CA VAL A 16 1.59 19.08 -41.77
C VAL A 16 0.15 19.42 -42.15
N ARG A 17 -0.71 18.41 -42.37
CA ARG A 17 -2.13 18.63 -42.71
C ARG A 17 -2.92 19.22 -41.54
N ALA A 18 -2.61 18.84 -40.30
CA ALA A 18 -3.25 19.41 -39.11
C ALA A 18 -3.00 20.92 -39.01
N LEU A 19 -1.81 21.39 -39.38
CA LEU A 19 -1.47 22.82 -39.34
C LEU A 19 -2.01 23.62 -40.51
N THR A 20 -2.02 23.03 -41.71
CA THR A 20 -2.35 23.73 -42.97
C THR A 20 -3.80 23.58 -43.40
N GLY A 21 -4.52 22.63 -42.81
CA GLY A 21 -5.94 22.37 -43.08
C GLY A 21 -6.89 23.43 -42.50
N PRO A 22 -8.21 23.21 -42.63
CA PRO A 22 -9.22 24.08 -42.03
C PRO A 22 -9.10 24.08 -40.49
N ALA A 23 -9.77 25.04 -39.85
CA ALA A 23 -9.97 24.98 -38.41
C ALA A 23 -10.74 23.70 -38.04
N PHE A 24 -10.34 23.04 -36.96
CA PHE A 24 -11.07 21.90 -36.42
C PHE A 24 -12.40 22.36 -35.79
N GLY A 25 -13.35 21.43 -35.69
CA GLY A 25 -14.69 21.68 -35.14
C GLY A 25 -14.69 21.82 -33.61
N HIS A 26 -15.88 21.86 -33.01
CA HIS A 26 -16.04 22.04 -31.57
C HIS A 26 -15.85 20.75 -30.74
N ALA A 27 -15.77 19.57 -31.37
CA ALA A 27 -15.68 18.29 -30.65
C ALA A 27 -14.51 18.20 -29.64
N PRO A 28 -13.28 18.68 -29.93
CA PRO A 28 -12.21 18.70 -28.95
C PRO A 28 -12.55 19.57 -27.72
N ARG A 29 -13.09 20.77 -27.96
CA ARG A 29 -13.51 21.70 -26.90
C ARG A 29 -14.53 21.03 -25.98
N ASP A 30 -15.55 20.43 -26.55
CA ASP A 30 -16.66 19.85 -25.78
C ASP A 30 -16.21 18.64 -24.97
N ALA A 31 -15.38 17.76 -25.56
CA ALA A 31 -14.85 16.59 -24.86
C ALA A 31 -13.87 16.95 -23.73
N ILE A 32 -13.05 18.00 -23.92
CA ILE A 32 -12.13 18.49 -22.87
C ILE A 32 -12.91 19.08 -21.71
N ILE A 33 -13.93 19.91 -21.98
CA ILE A 33 -14.79 20.49 -20.94
C ILE A 33 -15.56 19.38 -20.21
N HIS A 34 -16.14 18.42 -20.93
CA HIS A 34 -16.82 17.27 -20.35
C HIS A 34 -15.92 16.47 -19.41
N PHE A 35 -14.68 16.22 -19.81
CA PHE A 35 -13.72 15.51 -18.98
C PHE A 35 -13.31 16.33 -17.75
N ARG A 36 -13.05 17.64 -17.91
CA ARG A 36 -12.75 18.52 -16.79
C ARG A 36 -13.89 18.55 -15.78
N ASP A 37 -15.13 18.72 -16.22
CA ASP A 37 -16.28 18.85 -15.31
C ASP A 37 -16.40 17.60 -14.41
N GLN A 38 -16.12 16.40 -14.95
CA GLN A 38 -16.10 15.17 -14.18
C GLN A 38 -14.94 15.07 -13.17
N LEU A 39 -13.77 15.65 -13.49
CA LEU A 39 -12.64 15.76 -12.55
C LEU A 39 -12.93 16.81 -11.46
N ALA A 40 -13.55 17.94 -11.82
CA ALA A 40 -13.90 19.02 -10.90
C ALA A 40 -14.90 18.57 -9.81
N VAL A 41 -15.85 17.69 -10.14
CA VAL A 41 -16.75 17.05 -9.16
C VAL A 41 -15.97 16.27 -8.08
N ARG A 42 -14.75 15.82 -8.39
CA ARG A 42 -13.84 15.12 -7.46
C ARG A 42 -12.85 16.05 -6.77
N GLY A 43 -12.92 17.36 -7.02
CA GLY A 43 -11.93 18.32 -6.52
C GLY A 43 -10.56 18.22 -7.21
N ILE A 44 -10.51 17.68 -8.43
CA ILE A 44 -9.28 17.46 -9.19
C ILE A 44 -9.13 18.53 -10.27
N GLU A 45 -7.96 19.16 -10.35
CA GLU A 45 -7.61 20.13 -11.38
C GLU A 45 -7.11 19.43 -12.66
N LEU A 46 -7.51 19.97 -13.82
CA LEU A 46 -7.02 19.52 -15.12
C LEU A 46 -6.02 20.54 -15.69
N ILE A 47 -4.80 20.08 -15.95
CA ILE A 47 -3.80 20.77 -16.76
C ILE A 47 -3.74 20.10 -18.13
N LEU A 48 -4.15 20.82 -19.17
CA LEU A 48 -4.06 20.32 -20.55
C LEU A 48 -2.67 20.62 -21.12
N LEU A 49 -2.04 19.62 -21.73
CA LEU A 49 -0.76 19.72 -22.44
C LEU A 49 -0.95 19.32 -23.92
N PRO A 50 -1.38 20.25 -24.79
CA PRO A 50 -1.33 20.03 -26.23
C PRO A 50 0.12 20.15 -26.70
N THR A 51 0.76 19.01 -26.99
CA THR A 51 2.15 18.99 -27.48
C THR A 51 2.18 19.42 -28.94
N PRO A 52 2.91 20.49 -29.30
CA PRO A 52 2.99 20.92 -30.69
C PRO A 52 3.58 19.83 -31.57
N VAL A 53 3.23 19.86 -32.85
CA VAL A 53 3.80 18.92 -33.82
C VAL A 53 5.07 19.50 -34.43
N LYS A 54 5.99 18.63 -34.88
CA LYS A 54 7.29 19.02 -35.45
C LYS A 54 7.25 20.20 -36.45
N PRO A 55 6.35 20.24 -37.47
CA PRO A 55 6.29 21.37 -38.41
C PRO A 55 5.79 22.68 -37.80
N SER A 56 5.24 22.66 -36.58
CA SER A 56 4.89 23.87 -35.81
C SER A 56 6.16 24.62 -35.37
N ILE A 57 7.14 23.86 -34.88
CA ILE A 57 8.36 24.38 -34.29
C ILE A 57 9.47 24.56 -35.34
N HIS A 58 9.59 23.61 -36.27
CA HIS A 58 10.62 23.58 -37.32
C HIS A 58 10.06 23.73 -38.76
N PRO A 59 9.31 24.80 -39.08
CA PRO A 59 8.85 25.04 -40.45
C PRO A 59 9.99 25.38 -41.42
N ASP A 60 11.09 25.91 -40.90
CA ASP A 60 12.33 26.18 -41.61
C ASP A 60 12.94 24.88 -42.17
N GLN A 61 12.92 23.80 -41.39
CA GLN A 61 13.35 22.47 -41.83
C GLN A 61 12.37 21.81 -42.80
N LEU A 62 11.10 22.21 -42.82
CA LEU A 62 10.11 21.68 -43.77
C LEU A 62 10.22 22.33 -45.16
N ALA A 63 10.20 23.67 -45.22
CA ALA A 63 10.06 24.40 -46.49
C ALA A 63 10.98 25.63 -46.63
N GLY A 64 11.82 25.91 -45.63
CA GLY A 64 12.67 27.11 -45.58
C GLY A 64 11.97 28.37 -45.04
N GLY A 65 12.76 29.40 -44.75
CA GLY A 65 12.31 30.69 -44.19
C GLY A 65 12.23 30.72 -42.66
N THR A 66 12.58 31.85 -42.05
CA THR A 66 12.59 32.02 -40.59
C THR A 66 11.27 32.61 -40.10
N LYS A 67 10.33 31.76 -39.70
CA LYS A 67 9.20 32.23 -38.89
C LYS A 67 9.64 32.35 -37.43
N ILE A 68 9.39 33.53 -36.85
CA ILE A 68 9.77 33.86 -35.47
C ILE A 68 8.83 33.16 -34.46
N ALA A 69 7.58 32.90 -34.83
CA ALA A 69 6.57 32.28 -33.97
C ALA A 69 6.22 30.83 -34.40
N PRO A 70 5.74 29.98 -33.46
CA PRO A 70 5.24 28.64 -33.80
C PRO A 70 4.09 28.69 -34.80
N LEU A 71 4.04 27.76 -35.74
CA LEU A 71 2.89 27.60 -36.63
C LEU A 71 1.79 26.78 -35.97
N ARG A 72 0.56 27.30 -35.93
CA ARG A 72 -0.59 26.60 -35.34
C ARG A 72 -1.76 26.56 -36.32
N ASN A 73 -2.63 25.58 -36.14
CA ASN A 73 -3.92 25.57 -36.81
C ASN A 73 -4.71 26.85 -36.45
N ARG A 74 -5.47 27.39 -37.40
CA ARG A 74 -6.23 28.64 -37.21
C ARG A 74 -7.26 28.58 -36.07
N GLY A 75 -7.78 27.38 -35.76
CA GLY A 75 -8.71 27.16 -34.66
C GLY A 75 -8.07 27.13 -33.27
N PHE A 76 -6.74 27.04 -33.18
CA PHE A 76 -6.06 26.82 -31.89
C PHE A 76 -6.27 27.97 -30.89
N GLN A 77 -6.15 29.23 -31.33
CA GLN A 77 -6.35 30.38 -30.45
C GLN A 77 -7.79 30.48 -29.93
N VAL A 78 -8.77 30.08 -30.75
CA VAL A 78 -10.18 30.02 -30.34
C VAL A 78 -10.36 28.96 -29.27
N LEU A 79 -9.79 27.76 -29.47
CA LEU A 79 -9.84 26.70 -28.46
C LEU A 79 -9.23 27.14 -27.13
N ILE A 80 -8.05 27.75 -27.13
CA ILE A 80 -7.40 28.22 -25.89
C ILE A 80 -8.25 29.26 -25.17
N ALA A 81 -8.84 30.21 -25.90
CA ALA A 81 -9.75 31.19 -25.31
C ALA A 81 -10.99 30.53 -24.69
N ASP A 82 -11.57 29.54 -25.37
CA ASP A 82 -12.73 28.80 -24.88
C ASP A 82 -12.40 27.95 -23.64
N LEU A 83 -11.24 27.29 -23.61
CA LEU A 83 -10.79 26.51 -22.47
C LEU A 83 -10.46 27.41 -21.27
N ALA A 84 -9.83 28.56 -21.51
CA ALA A 84 -9.59 29.55 -20.46
C ALA A 84 -10.90 30.12 -19.90
N ALA A 85 -11.89 30.41 -20.75
CA ALA A 85 -13.22 30.84 -20.32
C ALA A 85 -13.96 29.74 -19.54
N ALA A 86 -13.68 28.47 -19.84
CA ALA A 86 -14.15 27.35 -19.06
C ALA A 86 -13.39 27.17 -17.74
N GLY A 87 -12.28 27.86 -17.49
CA GLY A 87 -11.45 27.72 -16.28
C GLY A 87 -10.51 26.51 -16.33
N ILE A 88 -10.08 26.11 -17.54
CA ILE A 88 -9.15 25.00 -17.76
C ILE A 88 -7.76 25.59 -17.95
N GLN A 89 -6.79 25.11 -17.17
CA GLN A 89 -5.40 25.50 -17.34
C GLN A 89 -4.81 24.78 -18.54
N VAL A 90 -4.25 25.54 -19.49
CA VAL A 90 -3.50 24.98 -20.63
C VAL A 90 -2.03 25.34 -20.49
N TYR A 91 -1.18 24.33 -20.42
CA TYR A 91 0.26 24.48 -20.52
C TYR A 91 0.67 24.30 -21.99
N ASP A 92 0.88 25.40 -22.70
CA ASP A 92 1.29 25.41 -24.12
C ASP A 92 2.82 25.55 -24.26
N PRO A 93 3.55 24.48 -24.58
CA PRO A 93 5.01 24.53 -24.66
C PRO A 93 5.53 25.12 -25.98
N ALA A 94 4.67 25.49 -26.94
CA ALA A 94 5.12 25.87 -28.27
C ALA A 94 6.05 27.09 -28.28
N GLY A 95 5.77 28.10 -27.45
CA GLY A 95 6.62 29.28 -27.30
C GLY A 95 8.01 28.93 -26.76
N LEU A 96 8.05 28.10 -25.70
CA LEU A 96 9.29 27.58 -25.10
C LEU A 96 10.12 26.82 -26.13
N LEU A 97 9.51 25.86 -26.82
CA LEU A 97 10.20 25.05 -27.82
C LEU A 97 10.67 25.89 -29.00
N LYS A 98 9.87 26.84 -29.49
CA LYS A 98 10.28 27.72 -30.59
C LYS A 98 11.44 28.63 -30.22
N ALA A 99 11.48 29.14 -28.99
CA ALA A 99 12.62 29.92 -28.50
C ALA A 99 13.90 29.07 -28.47
N ARG A 100 13.81 27.83 -28.00
CA ARG A 100 14.96 26.90 -27.94
C ARG A 100 15.42 26.41 -29.32
N ALA A 101 14.51 26.39 -30.31
CA ALA A 101 14.79 25.97 -31.68
C ALA A 101 15.84 26.83 -32.40
N SER A 102 16.20 28.02 -31.87
CA SER A 102 17.31 28.81 -32.42
C SER A 102 18.69 28.20 -32.16
N SER A 103 18.81 27.37 -31.12
CA SER A 103 20.09 26.80 -30.67
C SER A 103 20.15 25.31 -30.94
N ASP A 104 19.06 24.59 -30.66
CA ASP A 104 19.03 23.13 -30.72
C ASP A 104 17.80 22.60 -31.46
N ALA A 105 17.92 21.41 -32.05
CA ALA A 105 16.76 20.69 -32.57
C ALA A 105 15.83 20.28 -31.42
N GLN A 106 14.58 20.72 -31.48
CA GLN A 106 13.55 20.34 -30.50
C GLN A 106 12.81 19.05 -30.85
N TYR A 107 13.02 18.51 -32.06
CA TYR A 107 12.46 17.23 -32.51
C TYR A 107 13.55 16.43 -33.17
N LEU A 108 13.39 15.12 -33.11
CA LEU A 108 14.18 14.18 -33.88
C LEU A 108 13.93 14.40 -35.38
N ALA A 109 14.97 14.32 -36.19
CA ALA A 109 14.95 14.68 -37.60
C ALA A 109 14.06 13.73 -38.42
N THR A 110 14.13 12.43 -38.13
CA THR A 110 13.48 11.35 -38.85
C THR A 110 12.36 10.66 -38.06
N ASP A 111 12.04 11.17 -36.87
CA ASP A 111 11.00 10.67 -35.97
C ASP A 111 9.89 11.72 -35.73
N THR A 112 8.68 11.33 -35.35
CA THR A 112 7.59 12.25 -35.01
C THR A 112 7.79 12.98 -33.68
N HIS A 113 8.60 12.44 -32.79
CA HIS A 113 8.69 12.90 -31.40
C HIS A 113 9.72 14.02 -31.18
N TRP A 114 9.52 14.74 -30.07
CA TRP A 114 10.47 15.74 -29.57
C TRP A 114 11.82 15.11 -29.19
N THR A 115 12.88 15.91 -29.06
CA THR A 115 14.16 15.43 -28.48
C THR A 115 14.06 15.27 -26.96
N PRO A 116 14.97 14.53 -26.30
CA PRO A 116 14.98 14.44 -24.84
C PRO A 116 15.11 15.82 -24.20
N GLN A 117 15.96 16.69 -24.74
CA GLN A 117 16.19 18.05 -24.23
C GLN A 117 14.96 18.94 -24.34
N ALA A 118 14.14 18.76 -25.38
CA ALA A 118 12.86 19.46 -25.51
C ALA A 118 11.86 18.95 -24.47
N MET A 119 11.75 17.64 -24.31
CA MET A 119 10.88 17.00 -23.31
C MET A 119 11.28 17.38 -21.88
N HIS A 120 12.57 17.42 -21.56
CA HIS A 120 13.07 17.84 -20.25
C HIS A 120 12.65 19.29 -19.94
N ALA A 121 12.81 20.21 -20.89
CA ALA A 121 12.40 21.61 -20.69
C ALA A 121 10.88 21.75 -20.47
N VAL A 122 10.07 20.92 -21.13
CA VAL A 122 8.62 20.85 -20.90
C VAL A 122 8.32 20.30 -19.51
N ALA A 123 9.01 19.24 -19.08
CA ALA A 123 8.86 18.63 -17.77
C ALA A 123 9.30 19.57 -16.63
N GLU A 124 10.37 20.34 -16.82
CA GLU A 124 10.84 21.36 -15.87
C GLU A 124 9.76 22.42 -15.62
N GLY A 125 9.19 23.00 -16.69
CA GLY A 125 8.13 24.00 -16.52
C GLY A 125 6.82 23.44 -15.95
N LEU A 126 6.53 22.14 -16.16
CA LEU A 126 5.44 21.47 -15.45
C LEU A 126 5.78 21.26 -13.96
N GLY A 127 7.02 20.90 -13.64
CA GLY A 127 7.49 20.79 -12.26
C GLY A 127 7.38 22.12 -11.50
N ASP A 128 7.79 23.22 -12.13
CA ASP A 128 7.63 24.58 -11.57
C ASP A 128 6.17 24.91 -11.27
N LEU A 129 5.26 24.52 -12.18
CA LEU A 129 3.83 24.75 -12.01
C LEU A 129 3.23 23.92 -10.87
N LEU A 130 3.68 22.68 -10.70
CA LEU A 130 3.24 21.78 -9.62
C LEU A 130 3.82 22.15 -8.25
N GLY A 131 4.93 22.90 -8.23
CA GLY A 131 5.70 23.18 -7.03
C GLY A 131 6.55 22.00 -6.56
N THR A 132 7.56 22.30 -5.74
CA THR A 132 8.43 21.28 -5.14
C THR A 132 7.82 20.72 -3.85
N ALA A 133 7.68 19.39 -3.80
CA ALA A 133 7.39 18.66 -2.57
C ALA A 133 8.70 18.12 -1.95
N SER A 134 8.64 17.54 -0.74
CA SER A 134 9.80 16.92 -0.06
C SER A 134 10.64 16.07 -1.04
N SER A 135 11.94 16.35 -1.09
CA SER A 135 12.85 15.84 -2.11
C SER A 135 13.03 14.33 -2.03
N VAL A 136 12.40 13.60 -2.95
CA VAL A 136 12.85 12.25 -3.29
C VAL A 136 14.15 12.39 -4.09
N ASP A 137 15.22 11.82 -3.57
CA ASP A 137 16.50 11.76 -4.30
C ASP A 137 16.40 10.71 -5.41
N PHE A 138 16.27 11.18 -6.64
CA PHE A 138 16.31 10.33 -7.83
C PHE A 138 17.74 10.15 -8.32
N ILE A 139 18.13 8.91 -8.56
CA ILE A 139 19.39 8.58 -9.22
C ILE A 139 19.14 8.59 -10.73
N THR A 140 19.97 9.31 -11.48
CA THR A 140 19.86 9.37 -12.94
C THR A 140 21.06 8.74 -13.63
N ARG A 141 20.83 8.14 -14.81
CA ARG A 141 21.87 7.60 -15.69
C ARG A 141 21.70 8.14 -17.10
N GLU A 142 22.78 8.67 -17.65
CA GLU A 142 22.79 9.20 -19.03
C GLU A 142 23.34 8.17 -20.01
N GLU A 143 22.77 8.13 -21.22
CA GLU A 143 23.26 7.32 -22.33
C GLU A 143 22.90 7.92 -23.69
N THR A 144 23.69 7.61 -24.71
CA THR A 144 23.36 7.93 -26.11
C THR A 144 22.76 6.70 -26.77
N VAL A 145 21.54 6.84 -27.29
CA VAL A 145 20.84 5.81 -28.06
C VAL A 145 20.83 6.22 -29.52
N THR A 146 21.10 5.28 -30.43
CA THR A 146 21.09 5.53 -31.88
C THR A 146 20.20 4.51 -32.57
N GLN A 147 19.19 5.00 -33.29
CA GLN A 147 18.27 4.15 -34.06
C GLN A 147 17.57 4.96 -35.16
N PRO A 148 16.91 4.29 -36.13
CA PRO A 148 16.03 4.98 -37.07
C PRO A 148 14.78 5.54 -36.38
N GLY A 149 14.36 6.73 -36.78
CA GLY A 149 13.10 7.33 -36.34
C GLY A 149 11.86 6.63 -36.92
N ASP A 150 10.71 6.78 -36.26
CA ASP A 150 9.45 6.15 -36.67
C ASP A 150 9.01 6.51 -38.12
N ILE A 151 9.30 7.72 -38.60
CA ILE A 151 9.00 8.13 -39.98
C ILE A 151 9.95 7.42 -40.96
N ALA A 152 11.24 7.30 -40.63
CA ALA A 152 12.19 6.55 -41.44
C ALA A 152 11.79 5.07 -41.53
N ILE A 153 11.43 4.45 -40.41
CA ILE A 153 10.91 3.07 -40.35
C ILE A 153 9.64 2.94 -41.21
N MET A 154 8.68 3.85 -41.06
CA MET A 154 7.43 3.86 -41.84
C MET A 154 7.66 3.94 -43.36
N LEU A 155 8.74 4.60 -43.78
CA LEU A 155 9.13 4.73 -45.18
C LEU A 155 10.07 3.60 -45.67
N GLY A 156 10.52 2.70 -44.77
CA GLY A 156 11.45 1.62 -45.11
C GLY A 156 12.86 2.09 -45.41
N LEU A 157 13.31 3.19 -44.81
CA LEU A 157 14.65 3.75 -45.01
C LEU A 157 15.65 3.09 -44.04
N SER A 158 16.50 2.19 -44.54
CA SER A 158 17.44 1.39 -43.73
C SER A 158 18.67 2.17 -43.25
N ASP A 159 19.05 3.24 -43.94
CA ASP A 159 20.32 3.94 -43.72
C ASP A 159 20.14 5.29 -42.99
N CYS A 160 18.96 5.51 -42.40
CA CYS A 160 18.59 6.75 -41.72
C CYS A 160 18.52 6.49 -40.22
N SER A 161 19.63 6.66 -39.50
CA SER A 161 19.68 6.62 -38.03
C SER A 161 20.02 7.99 -37.45
N GLU A 162 19.49 8.28 -36.28
CA GLU A 162 19.84 9.47 -35.51
C GLU A 162 20.08 9.11 -34.04
N SER A 163 20.83 9.97 -33.34
CA SER A 163 21.25 9.74 -31.97
C SER A 163 20.53 10.70 -31.00
N ALA A 164 20.11 10.17 -29.86
CA ALA A 164 19.50 10.94 -28.78
C ALA A 164 20.29 10.71 -27.48
N HIS A 165 20.60 11.80 -26.76
CA HIS A 165 21.17 11.74 -25.41
C HIS A 165 20.04 11.75 -24.38
N ILE A 166 19.79 10.59 -23.77
CA ILE A 166 18.69 10.38 -22.82
C ILE A 166 19.22 10.34 -21.39
N ARG A 167 18.34 10.72 -20.45
CA ARG A 167 18.59 10.64 -19.00
C ARG A 167 17.53 9.74 -18.36
N SER A 168 17.90 8.51 -18.05
CA SER A 168 17.02 7.57 -17.35
C SER A 168 16.98 7.86 -15.85
N VAL A 169 15.82 7.66 -15.24
CA VAL A 169 15.63 7.69 -13.79
C VAL A 169 15.64 6.26 -13.28
N VAL A 170 16.67 5.93 -12.48
CA VAL A 170 16.91 4.58 -11.98
C VAL A 170 15.78 4.16 -11.03
N ASP A 171 15.30 2.93 -11.19
CA ASP A 171 14.20 2.33 -10.41
C ASP A 171 12.95 3.21 -10.33
N TRP A 172 12.69 3.98 -11.41
CA TRP A 172 11.44 4.71 -11.52
C TRP A 172 10.27 3.75 -11.73
N ARG A 173 9.18 4.01 -11.01
CA ARG A 173 7.90 3.30 -11.12
C ARG A 173 6.78 4.31 -10.89
N SER A 174 5.67 4.11 -11.61
CA SER A 174 4.42 4.85 -11.40
C SER A 174 3.98 4.70 -9.96
N ASP A 175 3.47 5.78 -9.37
CA ASP A 175 2.91 5.78 -8.02
C ASP A 175 1.41 6.08 -8.06
N PRO A 176 0.53 5.05 -8.04
CA PRO A 176 -0.93 5.24 -8.09
C PRO A 176 -1.53 6.07 -6.96
N GLU A 177 -0.79 6.27 -5.86
CA GLU A 177 -1.21 7.08 -4.72
C GLU A 177 -0.69 8.53 -4.80
N SER A 178 -0.02 8.90 -5.90
CA SER A 178 0.47 10.26 -6.10
C SER A 178 -0.67 11.27 -6.24
N ASP A 179 -0.40 12.50 -5.81
CA ASP A 179 -1.31 13.63 -6.00
C ASP A 179 -1.29 14.19 -7.43
N VAL A 180 -0.41 13.67 -8.30
CA VAL A 180 -0.31 14.03 -9.72
C VAL A 180 -0.44 12.79 -10.61
N LEU A 181 -1.35 12.84 -11.57
CA LEU A 181 -1.53 11.81 -12.61
C LEU A 181 -1.23 12.36 -14.00
N LEU A 182 -0.30 11.73 -14.72
CA LEU A 182 -0.09 11.98 -16.15
C LEU A 182 -0.93 11.01 -17.00
N LEU A 183 -1.85 11.58 -17.78
CA LEU A 183 -2.46 10.95 -18.95
C LEU A 183 -1.68 11.35 -20.19
N GLY A 184 -1.29 10.40 -21.05
CA GLY A 184 -0.44 10.74 -22.18
C GLY A 184 -0.42 9.73 -23.32
N ASP A 185 0.13 10.17 -24.46
CA ASP A 185 0.33 9.37 -25.66
C ASP A 185 1.80 8.96 -25.86
N SER A 186 2.18 8.62 -27.09
CA SER A 186 3.54 8.22 -27.43
C SER A 186 4.59 9.30 -27.13
N PHE A 187 4.25 10.60 -27.10
CA PHE A 187 5.17 11.67 -26.68
C PHE A 187 5.53 11.58 -25.21
N SER A 188 4.62 11.08 -24.37
CA SER A 188 4.93 10.80 -22.97
C SER A 188 5.83 9.57 -22.81
N ASN A 189 5.67 8.57 -23.67
CA ASN A 189 6.28 7.24 -23.55
C ASN A 189 7.56 7.01 -24.35
N ILE A 190 7.88 7.88 -25.32
CA ILE A 190 8.93 7.66 -26.32
C ILE A 190 10.27 7.21 -25.70
N TYR A 191 10.66 7.79 -24.56
CA TYR A 191 11.88 7.42 -23.82
C TYR A 191 11.61 6.58 -22.56
N SER A 192 10.35 6.32 -22.21
CA SER A 192 9.97 5.52 -21.04
C SER A 192 9.95 4.02 -21.33
N MET A 193 9.53 3.64 -22.53
CA MET A 193 9.23 2.26 -22.91
C MET A 193 10.31 1.70 -23.85
N ALA A 194 10.94 0.60 -23.45
CA ALA A 194 12.03 -0.03 -24.21
C ALA A 194 11.57 -0.46 -25.61
N GLU A 195 10.29 -0.77 -25.77
CA GLU A 195 9.63 -1.15 -27.02
C GLU A 195 9.61 -0.01 -28.05
N MET A 196 9.77 1.24 -27.61
CA MET A 196 9.93 2.40 -28.49
C MET A 196 11.37 2.52 -29.04
N GLY A 197 12.30 1.72 -28.51
CA GLY A 197 13.70 1.64 -28.93
C GLY A 197 14.59 2.82 -28.52
N TRP A 198 14.00 3.93 -28.04
CA TRP A 198 14.74 5.15 -27.71
C TRP A 198 15.27 5.19 -26.27
N GLY A 199 14.87 4.26 -25.39
CA GLY A 199 15.31 4.22 -24.00
C GLY A 199 14.34 3.50 -23.07
N LYS A 200 14.68 3.50 -21.77
CA LYS A 200 13.81 3.02 -20.69
C LYS A 200 13.85 3.99 -19.52
N ALA A 201 12.69 4.27 -18.92
CA ALA A 201 12.55 5.13 -17.75
C ALA A 201 13.14 6.55 -17.93
N ALA A 202 13.07 7.11 -19.14
CA ALA A 202 13.60 8.43 -19.47
C ALA A 202 12.55 9.36 -20.10
N GLY A 203 11.26 9.03 -20.03
CA GLY A 203 10.19 9.82 -20.65
C GLY A 203 9.62 10.91 -19.76
N LEU A 204 8.43 11.38 -20.13
CA LEU A 204 7.84 12.60 -19.57
C LEU A 204 7.46 12.44 -18.09
N ALA A 205 6.88 11.31 -17.70
CA ALA A 205 6.49 11.09 -16.30
C ALA A 205 7.70 11.04 -15.36
N GLU A 206 8.78 10.41 -15.83
CA GLU A 206 10.05 10.33 -15.11
C GLU A 206 10.66 11.71 -14.89
N HIS A 207 10.64 12.58 -15.91
CA HIS A 207 11.21 13.92 -15.81
C HIS A 207 10.32 14.93 -15.09
N ILE A 208 8.98 14.79 -15.16
CA ILE A 208 8.10 15.56 -14.27
C ILE A 208 8.40 15.18 -12.82
N SER A 209 8.62 13.89 -12.54
CA SER A 209 8.99 13.43 -11.19
C SER A 209 10.30 14.05 -10.71
N LEU A 210 11.32 14.09 -11.58
CA LEU A 210 12.59 14.78 -11.29
C LEU A 210 12.38 16.26 -10.98
N ALA A 211 11.59 16.96 -11.81
CA ALA A 211 11.39 18.39 -11.70
C ALA A 211 10.62 18.80 -10.43
N CYS A 212 9.57 18.05 -10.06
CA CYS A 212 8.78 18.35 -8.86
C CYS A 212 9.30 17.66 -7.57
N GLY A 213 10.34 16.84 -7.66
CA GLY A 213 10.97 16.19 -6.51
C GLY A 213 10.14 15.07 -5.86
N ARG A 214 9.11 14.55 -6.55
CA ARG A 214 8.25 13.46 -6.07
C ARG A 214 7.88 12.51 -7.20
N ARG A 215 7.52 11.26 -6.87
CA ARG A 215 7.01 10.32 -7.89
C ARG A 215 5.59 10.72 -8.29
N ILE A 216 5.31 10.65 -9.59
CA ILE A 216 3.96 10.84 -10.13
C ILE A 216 3.36 9.52 -10.61
N ASP A 217 2.05 9.54 -10.79
CA ASP A 217 1.32 8.48 -11.43
C ASP A 217 1.27 8.64 -12.96
N ARG A 218 1.08 7.54 -13.68
CA ARG A 218 1.08 7.49 -15.15
C ARG A 218 0.06 6.49 -15.69
N LEU A 219 -0.85 6.99 -16.53
CA LEU A 219 -1.70 6.18 -17.41
C LEU A 219 -1.50 6.64 -18.86
N THR A 220 -0.68 5.92 -19.60
CA THR A 220 -0.32 6.28 -20.98
C THR A 220 -0.64 5.16 -21.96
N ARG A 221 -1.00 5.54 -23.18
CA ARG A 221 -1.26 4.62 -24.29
C ARG A 221 -0.66 5.21 -25.55
N ASN A 222 0.17 4.45 -26.26
CA ASN A 222 0.66 4.88 -27.56
C ASN A 222 -0.53 4.93 -28.53
N ASP A 223 -0.61 6.00 -29.31
CA ASP A 223 -1.72 6.35 -30.20
C ASP A 223 -3.03 6.75 -29.51
N ASP A 224 -3.97 7.30 -30.30
CA ASP A 224 -5.31 7.71 -29.88
C ASP A 224 -5.32 8.70 -28.70
N GLY A 225 -4.39 9.67 -28.72
CA GLY A 225 -4.19 10.65 -27.63
C GLY A 225 -5.42 11.47 -27.26
N ALA A 226 -6.38 11.61 -28.19
CA ALA A 226 -7.67 12.25 -27.95
C ALA A 226 -8.55 11.53 -26.93
N TYR A 227 -8.45 10.20 -26.76
CA TYR A 227 -9.37 9.46 -25.87
C TYR A 227 -8.76 8.29 -25.10
N ALA A 228 -7.69 7.64 -25.57
CA ALA A 228 -7.30 6.34 -25.06
C ALA A 228 -6.85 6.38 -23.59
N SER A 229 -6.05 7.36 -23.19
CA SER A 229 -5.63 7.52 -21.78
C SER A 229 -6.78 7.90 -20.85
N ARG A 230 -7.78 8.65 -21.33
CA ARG A 230 -9.04 8.90 -20.60
C ARG A 230 -9.87 7.62 -20.44
N GLN A 231 -9.90 6.76 -21.46
CA GLN A 231 -10.58 5.46 -21.39
C GLN A 231 -9.89 4.54 -20.38
N LEU A 232 -8.54 4.47 -20.39
CA LEU A 232 -7.79 3.73 -19.38
C LEU A 232 -8.10 4.20 -17.96
N LEU A 233 -8.24 5.51 -17.76
CA LEU A 233 -8.65 6.06 -16.47
C LEU A 233 -10.08 5.64 -16.09
N ALA A 234 -11.03 5.71 -17.04
CA ALA A 234 -12.40 5.27 -16.80
C ALA A 234 -12.45 3.78 -16.43
N ASP A 235 -11.71 2.93 -17.15
CA ASP A 235 -11.64 1.49 -16.89
C ASP A 235 -10.99 1.20 -15.52
N ALA A 236 -9.93 1.94 -15.17
CA ALA A 236 -9.29 1.83 -13.86
C ALA A 236 -10.22 2.25 -12.71
N LEU A 237 -11.05 3.28 -12.91
CA LEU A 237 -12.06 3.70 -11.93
C LEU A 237 -13.20 2.69 -11.79
N HIS A 238 -13.57 1.97 -12.86
CA HIS A 238 -14.54 0.87 -12.76
C HIS A 238 -13.98 -0.29 -11.92
N GLY A 239 -12.68 -0.59 -12.05
CA GLY A 239 -12.01 -1.63 -11.26
C GLY A 239 -11.71 -1.21 -9.81
N ASN A 240 -11.48 0.08 -9.56
CA ASN A 240 -11.22 0.65 -8.24
C ASN A 240 -11.86 2.05 -8.12
N PRO A 241 -13.03 2.19 -7.46
CA PRO A 241 -13.71 3.47 -7.29
C PRO A 241 -12.88 4.55 -6.57
N HIS A 242 -11.87 4.15 -5.80
CA HIS A 242 -10.96 5.03 -5.06
C HIS A 242 -9.67 5.36 -5.81
N ARG A 243 -9.55 4.99 -7.10
CA ARG A 243 -8.32 5.16 -7.89
C ARG A 243 -7.74 6.58 -7.92
N LEU A 244 -8.59 7.59 -7.72
CA LEU A 244 -8.22 9.01 -7.71
C LEU A 244 -8.29 9.63 -6.31
N ALA A 245 -8.33 8.84 -5.23
CA ALA A 245 -8.54 9.35 -3.88
C ALA A 245 -7.47 10.36 -3.43
N SER A 246 -6.22 10.13 -3.83
CA SER A 246 -5.07 10.99 -3.48
C SER A 246 -4.77 12.04 -4.55
N THR A 247 -5.30 11.88 -5.76
CA THR A 247 -5.02 12.73 -6.93
C THR A 247 -5.62 14.12 -6.76
N LYS A 248 -4.80 15.16 -6.96
CA LYS A 248 -5.21 16.57 -6.96
C LYS A 248 -5.12 17.20 -8.33
N VAL A 249 -4.16 16.75 -9.14
CA VAL A 249 -3.91 17.29 -10.49
C VAL A 249 -3.83 16.15 -11.51
N VAL A 250 -4.55 16.29 -12.61
CA VAL A 250 -4.39 15.47 -13.81
C VAL A 250 -3.73 16.32 -14.89
N ILE A 251 -2.58 15.87 -15.38
CA ILE A 251 -1.94 16.42 -16.58
C ILE A 251 -2.38 15.55 -17.75
N TRP A 252 -2.99 16.14 -18.77
CA TRP A 252 -3.39 15.42 -19.97
C TRP A 252 -2.62 15.88 -21.19
N GLN A 253 -1.65 15.08 -21.57
CA GLN A 253 -0.81 15.26 -22.75
C GLN A 253 -1.40 14.54 -23.97
N PHE A 254 -1.42 15.23 -25.11
CA PHE A 254 -1.66 14.63 -26.42
C PHE A 254 -0.99 15.46 -27.52
N ALA A 255 -0.67 14.85 -28.66
CA ALA A 255 -0.14 15.55 -29.82
C ALA A 255 -1.20 16.46 -30.47
N GLU A 256 -0.87 17.71 -30.81
CA GLU A 256 -1.82 18.69 -31.36
C GLU A 256 -2.56 18.25 -32.63
N ARG A 257 -1.98 17.33 -33.41
CA ARG A 257 -2.66 16.74 -34.57
C ARG A 257 -3.99 16.07 -34.21
N GLU A 258 -4.13 15.59 -32.97
CA GLU A 258 -5.36 14.97 -32.46
C GLU A 258 -6.52 15.96 -32.50
N LEU A 259 -6.30 17.27 -32.37
CA LEU A 259 -7.36 18.28 -32.49
C LEU A 259 -8.08 18.23 -33.85
N VAL A 260 -7.39 17.76 -34.89
CA VAL A 260 -7.93 17.66 -36.26
C VAL A 260 -8.39 16.24 -36.60
N PHE A 261 -7.62 15.22 -36.20
CA PHE A 261 -7.84 13.83 -36.64
C PHE A 261 -8.29 12.87 -35.54
N GLY A 262 -8.18 13.27 -34.28
CA GLY A 262 -8.47 12.41 -33.13
C GLY A 262 -9.95 12.14 -32.94
N ASP A 263 -10.26 10.99 -32.36
CA ASP A 263 -11.60 10.65 -31.90
C ASP A 263 -11.87 11.33 -30.55
N TRP A 264 -12.62 12.43 -30.58
CA TRP A 264 -13.02 13.20 -29.38
C TRP A 264 -14.34 12.73 -28.80
N LYS A 265 -14.57 11.41 -28.77
CA LYS A 265 -15.73 10.86 -28.07
C LYS A 265 -15.74 11.23 -26.60
N HIS A 266 -16.96 11.40 -26.10
CA HIS A 266 -17.22 11.57 -24.68
C HIS A 266 -16.95 10.25 -23.97
N ILE A 267 -16.27 10.35 -22.83
CA ILE A 267 -16.01 9.23 -21.94
C ILE A 267 -16.58 9.63 -20.59
N ASP A 268 -17.53 8.84 -20.11
CA ASP A 268 -18.10 9.02 -18.79
C ASP A 268 -17.26 8.24 -17.79
N LEU A 269 -16.67 8.96 -16.85
CA LEU A 269 -16.10 8.38 -15.65
C LEU A 269 -17.26 7.81 -14.82
N PRO A 270 -17.06 6.71 -14.08
CA PRO A 270 -18.02 6.26 -13.08
C PRO A 270 -18.45 7.42 -12.17
N PRO A 271 -19.63 7.39 -11.54
CA PRO A 271 -19.99 8.42 -10.55
C PRO A 271 -18.87 8.58 -9.53
N ALA A 272 -18.55 9.83 -9.16
CA ALA A 272 -17.65 10.04 -8.03
C ALA A 272 -18.25 9.31 -6.82
N PRO A 273 -17.46 8.52 -6.07
CA PRO A 273 -17.95 8.05 -4.78
C PRO A 273 -18.42 9.28 -4.00
N PRO A 274 -19.53 9.17 -3.23
CA PRO A 274 -20.06 10.30 -2.49
C PRO A 274 -18.91 10.96 -1.73
N PRO A 275 -18.79 12.32 -1.77
CA PRO A 275 -17.72 13.01 -1.09
C PRO A 275 -17.68 12.48 0.33
N GLN A 276 -16.53 11.95 0.75
CA GLN A 276 -16.38 11.54 2.14
C GLN A 276 -16.75 12.76 2.96
N PRO A 277 -17.78 12.69 3.83
CA PRO A 277 -18.10 13.79 4.72
C PRO A 277 -16.83 14.19 5.48
N LEU A 278 -16.77 15.37 6.11
CA LEU A 278 -15.88 15.49 7.26
C LEU A 278 -16.34 14.42 8.25
N ILE A 279 -15.67 13.26 8.25
CA ILE A 279 -16.20 12.08 8.91
C ILE A 279 -16.07 12.32 10.41
N ALA A 280 -17.18 12.18 11.14
CA ALA A 280 -17.12 12.04 12.58
C ALA A 280 -16.26 10.81 12.86
N ALA A 281 -15.11 11.01 13.48
CA ALA A 281 -14.14 9.94 13.62
C ALA A 281 -14.76 8.71 14.31
N ILE A 282 -14.35 7.50 13.94
CA ILE A 282 -14.73 6.30 14.68
C ILE A 282 -14.23 6.48 16.11
N THR A 283 -15.17 6.40 17.05
CA THR A 283 -14.93 6.56 18.48
C THR A 283 -15.16 5.23 19.19
N PRO A 284 -14.72 5.07 20.45
CA PRO A 284 -15.02 3.88 21.24
C PRO A 284 -16.54 3.60 21.34
N THR A 285 -17.38 4.64 21.30
CA THR A 285 -18.84 4.51 21.37
C THR A 285 -19.50 4.05 20.07
N THR A 286 -18.86 4.28 18.92
CA THR A 286 -19.39 3.92 17.60
C THR A 286 -18.67 2.73 16.97
N ALA A 287 -17.54 2.31 17.54
CA ALA A 287 -16.67 1.26 17.01
C ALA A 287 -17.37 -0.09 16.85
N LYS A 288 -18.12 -0.52 17.87
CA LYS A 288 -18.82 -1.82 17.85
C LYS A 288 -19.74 -1.93 16.63
N ASP A 289 -20.56 -0.91 16.39
CA ASP A 289 -21.47 -0.87 15.24
C ASP A 289 -20.70 -0.80 13.92
N ALA A 290 -19.55 -0.11 13.88
CA ALA A 290 -18.70 -0.04 12.69
C ALA A 290 -18.10 -1.42 12.35
N PHE A 291 -17.58 -2.14 13.34
CA PHE A 291 -17.11 -3.52 13.15
C PHE A 291 -18.26 -4.45 12.75
N ALA A 292 -19.44 -4.31 13.35
CA ALA A 292 -20.63 -5.10 13.00
C ALA A 292 -21.02 -4.92 11.53
N ARG A 293 -21.07 -3.66 11.06
CA ARG A 293 -21.38 -3.34 9.66
C ARG A 293 -20.38 -3.96 8.70
N LEU A 294 -19.08 -3.81 8.95
CA LEU A 294 -18.04 -4.42 8.11
C LEU A 294 -18.07 -5.95 8.15
N ALA A 295 -18.29 -6.53 9.33
CA ALA A 295 -18.40 -7.97 9.47
C ALA A 295 -19.61 -8.55 8.70
N ALA A 296 -20.65 -7.74 8.45
CA ALA A 296 -21.82 -8.11 7.68
C ALA A 296 -21.67 -7.92 6.15
N THR A 297 -20.62 -7.25 5.66
CA THR A 297 -20.44 -7.04 4.21
C THR A 297 -19.88 -8.27 3.51
N GLY A 298 -20.76 -9.10 2.95
CA GLY A 298 -20.40 -10.32 2.20
C GLY A 298 -19.93 -11.47 3.07
N ASP A 299 -19.61 -12.60 2.43
CA ASP A 299 -19.30 -13.87 3.13
C ASP A 299 -17.80 -14.23 3.14
N ALA A 300 -16.96 -13.47 2.43
CA ALA A 300 -15.53 -13.76 2.33
C ALA A 300 -14.86 -13.74 3.72
N PRO A 301 -14.03 -14.74 4.09
CA PRO A 301 -13.45 -14.84 5.43
C PRO A 301 -12.44 -13.73 5.74
N VAL A 302 -11.96 -13.04 4.70
CA VAL A 302 -10.99 -11.95 4.78
C VAL A 302 -11.61 -10.68 4.19
N ILE A 303 -11.37 -9.56 4.86
CA ILE A 303 -11.70 -8.21 4.41
C ILE A 303 -10.41 -7.54 3.94
N VAL A 304 -10.42 -6.98 2.73
CA VAL A 304 -9.32 -6.21 2.18
C VAL A 304 -9.45 -4.78 2.68
N GLY A 305 -8.47 -4.33 3.45
CA GLY A 305 -8.35 -2.96 3.95
C GLY A 305 -7.52 -2.06 3.04
N GLN A 306 -7.21 -0.88 3.54
CA GLN A 306 -6.32 0.10 2.91
C GLN A 306 -4.87 -0.38 2.94
N ASP A 307 -4.02 0.20 2.09
CA ASP A 307 -2.58 -0.09 2.03
C ASP A 307 -2.23 -1.58 1.95
N LYS A 308 -3.09 -2.38 1.29
CA LYS A 308 -2.91 -3.83 1.09
C LYS A 308 -2.97 -4.64 2.39
N TRP A 309 -3.58 -4.10 3.44
CA TRP A 309 -3.82 -4.81 4.69
C TRP A 309 -4.98 -5.80 4.55
N LEU A 310 -4.86 -6.95 5.21
CA LEU A 310 -5.90 -7.97 5.28
C LEU A 310 -6.35 -8.18 6.72
N PHE A 311 -7.67 -8.33 6.90
CA PHE A 311 -8.30 -8.51 8.20
C PHE A 311 -9.21 -9.74 8.21
N LEU A 312 -9.23 -10.48 9.31
CA LEU A 312 -10.16 -11.59 9.48
C LEU A 312 -11.56 -11.08 9.79
N ARG A 313 -12.57 -11.56 9.06
CA ARG A 313 -13.97 -11.26 9.37
C ARG A 313 -14.37 -11.73 10.77
N SER A 314 -13.85 -12.88 11.20
CA SER A 314 -14.10 -13.42 12.55
C SER A 314 -13.57 -12.49 13.65
N GLU A 315 -12.47 -11.79 13.41
CA GLU A 315 -11.97 -10.78 14.35
C GLU A 315 -12.92 -9.58 14.46
N LEU A 316 -13.50 -9.12 13.34
CA LEU A 316 -14.46 -8.02 13.39
C LEU A 316 -15.77 -8.44 14.07
N ARG A 317 -16.25 -9.67 13.85
CA ARG A 317 -17.41 -10.20 14.57
C ARG A 317 -17.16 -10.25 16.07
N PHE A 318 -15.96 -10.65 16.48
CA PHE A 318 -15.56 -10.66 17.88
C PHE A 318 -15.59 -9.25 18.49
N LEU A 319 -15.04 -8.25 17.79
CA LEU A 319 -15.06 -6.85 18.25
C LEU A 319 -16.45 -6.21 18.22
N ALA A 320 -17.34 -6.73 17.38
CA ALA A 320 -18.74 -6.35 17.31
C ALA A 320 -19.63 -7.06 18.34
N HIS A 321 -19.09 -8.02 19.10
CA HIS A 321 -19.89 -8.86 19.97
C HIS A 321 -20.35 -8.07 21.20
N ASP A 322 -21.59 -8.31 21.65
CA ASP A 322 -22.01 -7.95 23.00
C ASP A 322 -21.22 -8.73 24.06
N PRO A 323 -21.28 -8.37 25.36
CA PRO A 323 -20.74 -9.21 26.41
C PRO A 323 -21.11 -10.69 26.18
N PHE A 324 -20.11 -11.56 26.17
CA PHE A 324 -20.22 -12.97 25.77
C PHE A 324 -19.92 -13.94 26.93
N TRP A 325 -19.82 -13.42 28.14
CA TRP A 325 -19.42 -14.14 29.34
C TRP A 325 -20.46 -13.98 30.45
N GLY A 326 -20.37 -14.80 31.50
CA GLY A 326 -21.28 -14.75 32.64
C GLY A 326 -22.72 -15.01 32.21
N GLU A 327 -23.64 -14.15 32.65
CA GLU A 327 -25.07 -14.28 32.31
C GLU A 327 -25.37 -14.18 30.81
N SER A 328 -24.43 -13.66 30.01
CA SER A 328 -24.57 -13.53 28.55
C SER A 328 -24.00 -14.72 27.78
N ALA A 329 -23.35 -15.69 28.42
CA ALA A 329 -22.87 -16.90 27.77
C ALA A 329 -24.03 -17.87 27.45
N GLU A 330 -23.96 -18.62 26.33
CA GLU A 330 -25.02 -19.59 25.95
C GLU A 330 -25.19 -20.69 27.02
N SER A 331 -24.09 -21.07 27.68
CA SER A 331 -24.04 -22.03 28.80
C SER A 331 -22.68 -21.94 29.51
N GLU A 332 -22.56 -22.54 30.70
CA GLU A 332 -21.29 -22.63 31.44
C GLU A 332 -20.17 -23.31 30.63
N ASP A 333 -20.51 -24.30 29.80
CA ASP A 333 -19.56 -25.06 28.98
C ASP A 333 -18.93 -24.24 27.83
N VAL A 334 -19.50 -23.08 27.52
CA VAL A 334 -19.01 -22.15 26.50
C VAL A 334 -18.60 -20.78 27.08
N ASP A 335 -18.60 -20.60 28.40
CA ASP A 335 -18.23 -19.34 29.06
C ASP A 335 -16.71 -19.24 29.27
N PRO A 336 -15.98 -18.40 28.51
CA PRO A 336 -14.55 -18.22 28.70
C PRO A 336 -14.17 -17.62 30.05
N LEU A 337 -15.02 -16.79 30.67
CA LEU A 337 -14.71 -16.15 31.95
C LEU A 337 -14.58 -17.20 33.05
N GLN A 338 -15.61 -18.04 33.21
CA GLN A 338 -15.62 -19.08 34.24
C GLN A 338 -14.51 -20.11 34.01
N ALA A 339 -14.28 -20.47 32.74
CA ALA A 339 -13.23 -21.40 32.35
C ALA A 339 -11.82 -20.94 32.74
N ILE A 340 -11.53 -19.65 32.58
CA ILE A 340 -10.22 -19.06 32.91
C ILE A 340 -10.09 -18.86 34.43
N ILE A 341 -11.17 -18.46 35.12
CA ILE A 341 -11.17 -18.35 36.60
C ILE A 341 -10.93 -19.72 37.24
N ASP A 342 -11.62 -20.76 36.77
CA ASP A 342 -11.45 -22.13 37.24
C ASP A 342 -10.02 -22.64 36.97
N LEU A 343 -9.47 -22.37 35.79
CA LEU A 343 -8.08 -22.69 35.47
C LEU A 343 -7.11 -21.99 36.43
N ASN A 344 -7.29 -20.69 36.67
CA ASN A 344 -6.47 -19.91 37.60
C ASN A 344 -6.50 -20.51 39.02
N ALA A 345 -7.69 -20.82 39.54
CA ALA A 345 -7.84 -21.40 40.87
C ALA A 345 -7.11 -22.75 41.00
N LYS A 346 -7.20 -23.60 39.97
CA LYS A 346 -6.51 -24.90 39.94
C LYS A 346 -5.00 -24.78 39.82
N LEU A 347 -4.50 -23.82 39.03
CA LEU A 347 -3.07 -23.54 38.94
C LEU A 347 -2.52 -23.00 40.26
N LEU A 348 -3.24 -22.08 40.91
CA LEU A 348 -2.87 -21.57 42.23
C LEU A 348 -2.83 -22.67 43.30
N ALA A 349 -3.75 -23.63 43.27
CA ALA A 349 -3.73 -24.79 44.16
C ALA A 349 -2.48 -25.68 43.96
N LEU A 350 -1.82 -25.58 42.80
CA LEU A 350 -0.55 -26.25 42.48
C LEU A 350 0.67 -25.34 42.74
N GLY A 351 0.47 -24.09 43.16
CA GLY A 351 1.53 -23.10 43.33
C GLY A 351 2.07 -22.53 42.01
N ILE A 352 1.22 -22.49 40.97
CA ILE A 352 1.54 -21.95 39.64
C ILE A 352 0.73 -20.68 39.42
N ASP A 353 1.39 -19.58 39.08
CA ASP A 353 0.73 -18.33 38.72
C ASP A 353 0.31 -18.33 37.25
N LEU A 354 -0.94 -17.96 36.97
CA LEU A 354 -1.43 -17.79 35.61
C LEU A 354 -1.24 -16.34 35.17
N ILE A 355 -0.58 -16.13 34.03
CA ILE A 355 -0.58 -14.87 33.29
C ILE A 355 -1.41 -15.07 32.03
N PHE A 356 -2.61 -14.49 31.99
CA PHE A 356 -3.46 -14.48 30.81
C PHE A 356 -3.04 -13.33 29.89
N ALA A 357 -2.47 -13.65 28.72
CA ALA A 357 -1.86 -12.69 27.81
C ALA A 357 -2.31 -12.96 26.36
N PRO A 358 -3.57 -12.65 26.01
CA PRO A 358 -4.08 -12.84 24.65
C PRO A 358 -3.41 -11.91 23.64
N ALA A 359 -3.21 -12.40 22.41
CA ALA A 359 -2.75 -11.57 21.30
C ALA A 359 -3.86 -10.60 20.87
N PRO A 360 -3.58 -9.29 20.78
CA PRO A 360 -4.61 -8.28 20.56
C PRO A 360 -5.19 -8.35 19.13
N PRO A 361 -6.47 -8.00 18.93
CA PRO A 361 -7.06 -7.91 17.60
C PRO A 361 -6.34 -6.89 16.73
N ARG A 362 -5.97 -7.27 15.51
CA ARG A 362 -5.30 -6.33 14.58
C ARG A 362 -6.16 -5.13 14.26
N ALA A 363 -7.46 -5.32 14.09
CA ALA A 363 -8.40 -4.25 13.80
C ALA A 363 -8.47 -3.17 14.90
N VAL A 364 -7.98 -3.46 16.12
CA VAL A 364 -7.81 -2.48 17.20
C VAL A 364 -6.47 -1.78 17.11
N ILE A 365 -5.42 -2.50 16.70
CA ILE A 365 -4.07 -1.93 16.54
C ILE A 365 -3.99 -1.04 15.30
N TYR A 366 -4.54 -1.46 14.16
CA TYR A 366 -4.50 -0.77 12.87
C TYR A 366 -5.90 -0.42 12.31
N PRO A 367 -6.74 0.30 13.06
CA PRO A 367 -8.11 0.63 12.63
C PRO A 367 -8.13 1.56 11.42
N ASP A 368 -7.12 2.41 11.25
CA ASP A 368 -6.94 3.29 10.08
C ASP A 368 -6.66 2.51 8.79
N LYS A 369 -6.19 1.26 8.89
CA LYS A 369 -6.01 0.39 7.74
C LYS A 369 -7.29 -0.38 7.39
N LEU A 370 -8.28 -0.36 8.27
CA LEU A 370 -9.57 -1.03 8.06
C LEU A 370 -10.67 -0.05 7.64
N PHE A 371 -10.74 1.11 8.30
CA PHE A 371 -11.81 2.07 8.09
C PHE A 371 -11.35 3.21 7.19
N SER A 372 -12.16 3.54 6.18
CA SER A 372 -12.00 4.77 5.39
C SER A 372 -12.34 6.03 6.18
N GLU A 373 -13.01 5.87 7.33
CA GLU A 373 -13.31 6.92 8.29
C GLU A 373 -12.07 7.27 9.11
N THR A 374 -11.88 8.54 9.48
CA THR A 374 -10.83 8.91 10.43
C THR A 374 -11.07 8.18 11.76
N VAL A 375 -10.04 7.55 12.32
CA VAL A 375 -10.14 6.96 13.65
C VAL A 375 -9.75 8.02 14.68
N ALA A 376 -10.50 8.13 15.77
CA ALA A 376 -10.14 9.06 16.83
C ALA A 376 -8.73 8.72 17.37
N THR A 377 -7.94 9.75 17.65
CA THR A 377 -6.57 9.58 18.15
C THR A 377 -6.38 10.31 19.47
N GLU A 378 -5.51 9.76 20.31
CA GLU A 378 -5.06 10.35 21.56
C GLU A 378 -3.54 10.25 21.63
N ALA A 379 -2.87 11.36 21.93
CA ALA A 379 -1.41 11.46 21.97
C ALA A 379 -0.69 10.90 20.72
N GLY A 380 -1.32 10.99 19.54
CA GLY A 380 -0.76 10.52 18.27
C GLY A 380 -0.86 9.02 18.01
N ALA A 381 -1.65 8.27 18.79
CA ALA A 381 -2.03 6.89 18.51
C ALA A 381 -3.57 6.78 18.42
N PRO A 382 -4.15 5.81 17.71
CA PRO A 382 -5.59 5.60 17.75
C PRO A 382 -6.07 5.30 19.16
N VAL A 383 -7.25 5.83 19.49
CA VAL A 383 -7.95 5.43 20.72
C VAL A 383 -8.36 3.97 20.61
N ARG A 384 -8.40 3.27 21.74
CA ARG A 384 -8.86 1.88 21.78
C ARG A 384 -10.32 1.74 21.39
N LEU A 385 -10.61 0.74 20.56
CA LEU A 385 -11.92 0.50 19.96
C LEU A 385 -12.58 -0.81 20.45
N ASP A 386 -12.01 -1.43 21.49
CA ASP A 386 -12.34 -2.76 22.00
C ASP A 386 -13.01 -2.72 23.39
N THR A 387 -13.95 -1.80 23.61
CA THR A 387 -14.59 -1.57 24.92
C THR A 387 -15.06 -2.86 25.61
N THR A 388 -15.75 -3.75 24.89
CA THR A 388 -16.25 -5.02 25.44
C THR A 388 -15.13 -5.97 25.85
N LEU A 389 -13.99 -5.96 25.14
CA LEU A 389 -12.81 -6.74 25.52
C LEU A 389 -12.17 -6.20 26.81
N GLN A 390 -12.14 -4.88 26.96
CA GLN A 390 -11.66 -4.24 28.19
C GLN A 390 -12.54 -4.56 29.40
N GLU A 391 -13.87 -4.61 29.22
CA GLU A 391 -14.81 -5.06 30.24
C GLU A 391 -14.56 -6.53 30.64
N PHE A 392 -14.30 -7.41 29.66
CA PHE A 392 -13.95 -8.81 29.92
C PHE A 392 -12.65 -8.94 30.73
N TYR A 393 -11.60 -8.18 30.36
CA TYR A 393 -10.35 -8.16 31.12
C TYR A 393 -10.54 -7.59 32.53
N ALA A 394 -11.39 -6.59 32.71
CA ALA A 394 -11.74 -6.07 34.03
C ALA A 394 -12.45 -7.13 34.89
N ALA A 395 -13.35 -7.93 34.30
CA ALA A 395 -14.01 -9.03 35.00
C ALA A 395 -13.02 -10.12 35.46
N LEU A 396 -12.05 -10.48 34.61
CA LEU A 396 -10.97 -11.42 34.97
C LEU A 396 -10.11 -10.88 36.13
N ARG A 397 -9.69 -9.61 36.06
CA ARG A 397 -8.90 -8.97 37.11
C ARG A 397 -9.66 -8.89 38.44
N LYS A 398 -10.97 -8.61 38.40
CA LYS A 398 -11.85 -8.63 39.58
C LYS A 398 -11.88 -10.01 40.26
N SER A 399 -11.75 -11.08 39.46
CA SER A 399 -11.63 -12.46 39.91
C SER A 399 -10.19 -12.91 40.20
N ARG A 400 -9.26 -11.95 40.34
CA ARG A 400 -7.83 -12.18 40.66
C ARG A 400 -7.07 -12.99 39.61
N VAL A 401 -7.52 -13.01 38.37
CA VAL A 401 -6.71 -13.50 37.25
C VAL A 401 -5.77 -12.38 36.82
N LYS A 402 -4.46 -12.67 36.72
CA LYS A 402 -3.48 -11.71 36.20
C LYS A 402 -3.61 -11.62 34.68
N VAL A 403 -4.02 -10.45 34.19
CA VAL A 403 -4.24 -10.19 32.76
C VAL A 403 -3.21 -9.18 32.26
N LEU A 404 -2.35 -9.63 31.35
CA LEU A 404 -1.40 -8.80 30.63
C LEU A 404 -1.98 -8.44 29.25
N ASP A 405 -2.39 -7.18 29.10
CA ASP A 405 -2.92 -6.64 27.85
C ASP A 405 -1.85 -5.76 27.18
N VAL A 406 -1.30 -6.24 26.07
CA VAL A 406 -0.22 -5.54 25.34
C VAL A 406 -0.74 -4.52 24.31
N THR A 407 -2.07 -4.33 24.22
CA THR A 407 -2.70 -3.47 23.21
C THR A 407 -2.19 -2.03 23.26
N ASP A 408 -2.11 -1.42 24.45
CA ASP A 408 -1.64 -0.04 24.60
C ASP A 408 -0.16 0.10 24.20
N ALA A 409 0.67 -0.90 24.52
CA ALA A 409 2.08 -0.92 24.10
C ALA A 409 2.21 -1.01 22.57
N PHE A 410 1.36 -1.81 21.92
CA PHE A 410 1.33 -1.94 20.47
C PHE A 410 0.86 -0.64 19.80
N LEU A 411 -0.21 -0.02 20.32
CA LEU A 411 -0.69 1.28 19.84
C LEU A 411 0.39 2.38 19.96
N ALA A 412 1.12 2.42 21.07
CA ALA A 412 2.21 3.37 21.27
C ALA A 412 3.37 3.13 20.29
N ALA A 413 3.74 1.86 20.07
CA ALA A 413 4.84 1.46 19.19
C ALA A 413 4.61 1.83 17.71
N ARG A 414 3.36 2.05 17.31
CA ARG A 414 3.01 2.42 15.92
C ARG A 414 3.71 3.68 15.40
N LYS A 415 4.06 4.60 16.30
CA LYS A 415 4.76 5.84 15.94
C LYS A 415 6.09 5.59 15.21
N GLU A 416 6.67 4.41 15.40
CA GLU A 416 7.95 4.01 14.83
C GLU A 416 7.79 2.94 13.74
N ASP A 417 6.57 2.65 13.28
CA ASP A 417 6.32 1.59 12.28
C ASP A 417 7.10 1.84 10.98
N ALA A 418 7.24 3.10 10.57
CA ALA A 418 7.98 3.49 9.37
C ALA A 418 9.49 3.14 9.47
N SER A 419 10.06 3.12 10.67
CA SER A 419 11.49 2.87 10.90
C SER A 419 11.79 1.45 11.40
N LEU A 420 10.91 0.87 12.20
CA LEU A 420 11.15 -0.39 12.91
C LEU A 420 10.26 -1.55 12.43
N GLY A 421 9.34 -1.27 11.51
CA GLY A 421 8.32 -2.23 11.07
C GLY A 421 7.11 -2.28 11.99
N THR A 422 6.06 -2.91 11.50
CA THR A 422 4.76 -3.03 12.16
C THR A 422 4.80 -4.01 13.35
N VAL A 423 3.83 -3.89 14.26
CA VAL A 423 3.66 -4.83 15.39
C VAL A 423 2.68 -5.96 15.08
N SER A 424 2.01 -5.90 13.92
CA SER A 424 1.16 -6.97 13.37
C SER A 424 1.45 -7.16 11.90
N CYS A 425 1.50 -8.41 11.43
CA CYS A 425 1.74 -8.70 10.02
C CYS A 425 0.60 -8.14 9.16
N GLU A 426 0.90 -7.51 8.03
CA GLU A 426 -0.11 -6.81 7.22
C GLU A 426 -1.08 -7.78 6.53
N ARG A 427 -0.62 -9.01 6.23
CA ARG A 427 -1.31 -9.99 5.36
C ARG A 427 -1.31 -11.42 5.91
N ASP A 428 -0.86 -11.59 7.13
CA ASP A 428 -0.93 -12.85 7.90
C ASP A 428 -1.90 -12.63 9.08
N SER A 429 -2.39 -13.60 9.83
CA SER A 429 -3.33 -13.39 10.95
C SER A 429 -2.67 -13.15 12.31
N HIS A 430 -1.33 -13.19 12.37
CA HIS A 430 -0.56 -13.11 13.60
C HIS A 430 0.06 -11.70 13.84
N TRP A 431 0.63 -11.53 15.02
CA TRP A 431 1.55 -10.43 15.33
C TRP A 431 2.85 -10.51 14.53
N ALA A 432 3.49 -9.36 14.30
CA ALA A 432 4.78 -9.28 13.61
C ALA A 432 5.96 -9.53 14.59
N PRO A 433 7.18 -9.81 14.09
CA PRO A 433 8.36 -10.02 14.91
C PRO A 433 8.63 -8.91 15.94
N ARG A 434 8.37 -7.65 15.58
CA ARG A 434 8.47 -6.52 16.52
C ARG A 434 7.44 -6.60 17.64
N GLY A 435 6.20 -6.94 17.31
CA GLY A 435 5.12 -7.13 18.28
C GLY A 435 5.42 -8.28 19.24
N LEU A 436 5.95 -9.38 18.74
CA LEU A 436 6.43 -10.52 19.52
C LEU A 436 7.47 -10.12 20.57
N GLN A 437 8.47 -9.32 20.17
CA GLN A 437 9.52 -8.86 21.08
C GLN A 437 8.97 -7.92 22.16
N LEU A 438 8.07 -6.98 21.78
CA LEU A 438 7.41 -6.10 22.74
C LEU A 438 6.57 -6.87 23.75
N ALA A 439 5.79 -7.85 23.28
CA ALA A 439 5.00 -8.72 24.14
C ALA A 439 5.90 -9.55 25.07
N ALA A 440 6.99 -10.13 24.58
CA ALA A 440 7.91 -10.92 25.38
C ALA A 440 8.55 -10.10 26.51
N ASN A 441 8.97 -8.87 26.21
CA ASN A 441 9.49 -7.94 27.22
C ASN A 441 8.45 -7.64 28.31
N ALA A 442 7.21 -7.36 27.91
CA ALA A 442 6.12 -7.10 28.84
C ALA A 442 5.81 -8.33 29.72
N ILE A 443 5.81 -9.52 29.14
CA ILE A 443 5.58 -10.79 29.84
C ILE A 443 6.67 -11.03 30.90
N VAL A 444 7.94 -10.91 30.53
CA VAL A 444 9.06 -11.19 31.45
C VAL A 444 9.08 -10.19 32.59
N ALA A 445 8.74 -8.91 32.35
CA ALA A 445 8.67 -7.88 33.39
C ALA A 445 7.69 -8.23 34.52
N GLU A 446 6.70 -9.09 34.28
CA GLU A 446 5.70 -9.49 35.27
C GLU A 446 6.21 -10.44 36.36
N PHE A 447 7.35 -11.10 36.15
CA PHE A 447 7.91 -12.09 37.09
C PHE A 447 9.44 -12.11 37.15
N ALA A 448 10.15 -11.25 36.42
CA ALA A 448 11.62 -11.20 36.42
C ALA A 448 12.23 -10.85 37.80
N SER A 449 11.46 -10.25 38.71
CA SER A 449 11.91 -9.95 40.08
C SER A 449 11.81 -11.13 41.04
N GLU A 450 11.19 -12.23 40.64
CA GLU A 450 11.03 -13.41 41.48
C GLU A 450 12.38 -14.12 41.71
N GLU A 451 12.62 -14.63 42.92
CA GLU A 451 13.90 -15.27 43.27
C GLU A 451 14.24 -16.49 42.41
N TRP A 452 13.22 -17.18 41.87
CA TRP A 452 13.40 -18.33 40.99
C TRP A 452 13.66 -17.96 39.53
N ALA A 453 13.39 -16.71 39.12
CA ALA A 453 13.53 -16.21 37.76
C ALA A 453 14.97 -15.76 37.44
N THR A 454 15.96 -16.53 37.92
CA THR A 454 17.37 -16.25 37.67
C THR A 454 17.76 -16.68 36.26
N SER A 455 18.55 -15.86 35.58
CA SER A 455 19.14 -16.25 34.29
C SER A 455 20.05 -17.47 34.49
N THR A 456 19.79 -18.52 33.71
CA THR A 456 20.50 -19.81 33.71
C THR A 456 21.15 -20.13 32.37
N ALA A 457 20.84 -19.37 31.31
CA ALA A 457 21.37 -19.56 29.98
C ALA A 457 21.63 -18.20 29.28
N ASN A 458 22.60 -18.21 28.37
CA ASN A 458 22.87 -17.08 27.48
C ASN A 458 22.36 -17.43 26.09
N PHE A 459 21.57 -16.54 25.50
CA PHE A 459 21.07 -16.67 24.15
C PHE A 459 21.69 -15.62 23.23
N ALA A 460 22.19 -16.05 22.08
CA ALA A 460 22.63 -15.16 21.01
C ALA A 460 21.46 -14.87 20.06
N SER A 461 21.42 -13.67 19.50
CA SER A 461 20.47 -13.31 18.45
C SER A 461 21.17 -12.90 17.16
N VAL A 462 20.59 -13.27 16.03
CA VAL A 462 21.05 -12.85 14.69
C VAL A 462 19.89 -12.19 13.98
N SER A 463 20.12 -10.99 13.46
CA SER A 463 19.12 -10.24 12.72
C SER A 463 19.10 -10.65 11.23
N GLU A 464 17.92 -10.88 10.69
CA GLU A 464 17.71 -11.31 9.30
C GLU A 464 16.46 -10.66 8.72
N LEU A 465 16.51 -10.29 7.43
CA LEU A 465 15.32 -9.84 6.70
C LEU A 465 14.61 -11.06 6.13
N LEU A 466 13.40 -11.34 6.63
CA LEU A 466 12.57 -12.44 6.17
C LEU A 466 11.57 -11.94 5.12
N THR A 467 11.47 -12.66 3.99
CA THR A 467 10.37 -12.51 3.03
C THR A 467 9.42 -13.69 3.20
N TYR A 468 8.12 -13.42 3.32
CA TYR A 468 7.11 -14.45 3.61
C TYR A 468 5.76 -14.13 2.97
N THR A 469 4.91 -15.15 2.81
CA THR A 469 3.52 -15.02 2.34
C THR A 469 2.56 -15.36 3.48
N GLY A 470 1.77 -14.39 3.92
CA GLY A 470 0.88 -14.55 5.06
C GLY A 470 -0.32 -15.46 4.79
N ASP A 471 -0.88 -16.06 5.84
CA ASP A 471 -2.02 -16.99 5.75
C ASP A 471 -3.32 -16.36 5.18
N LEU A 472 -3.49 -15.03 5.28
CA LEU A 472 -4.68 -14.35 4.77
C LEU A 472 -4.64 -14.18 3.26
N VAL A 473 -3.44 -14.12 2.66
CA VAL A 473 -3.26 -14.03 1.19
C VAL A 473 -3.90 -15.24 0.52
N GLN A 474 -3.71 -16.43 1.08
CA GLN A 474 -4.27 -17.68 0.54
C GLN A 474 -5.81 -17.71 0.55
N ARG A 475 -6.45 -16.79 1.27
CA ARG A 475 -7.90 -16.68 1.41
C ARG A 475 -8.51 -15.60 0.53
N VAL A 476 -7.70 -14.90 -0.27
CA VAL A 476 -8.12 -13.86 -1.20
C VAL A 476 -7.66 -14.26 -2.61
N PRO A 477 -8.56 -14.77 -3.47
CA PRO A 477 -8.21 -15.13 -4.84
C PRO A 477 -7.57 -13.96 -5.60
N ASP A 478 -6.51 -14.27 -6.37
CA ASP A 478 -5.79 -13.32 -7.23
C ASP A 478 -5.26 -12.06 -6.51
N PHE A 479 -4.94 -12.15 -5.20
CA PHE A 479 -4.41 -11.03 -4.45
C PHE A 479 -3.04 -10.57 -5.04
N PRO A 480 -2.93 -9.33 -5.53
CA PRO A 480 -1.79 -8.91 -6.36
C PRO A 480 -0.49 -8.66 -5.59
N PHE A 481 -0.52 -8.73 -4.26
CA PHE A 481 0.63 -8.42 -3.39
C PHE A 481 0.88 -9.55 -2.37
N PRO A 482 1.31 -10.74 -2.79
CA PRO A 482 1.41 -11.90 -1.89
C PRO A 482 2.53 -11.79 -0.85
N GLU A 483 3.64 -11.12 -1.17
CA GLU A 483 4.85 -11.12 -0.34
C GLU A 483 4.91 -9.96 0.66
N SER A 484 5.25 -10.28 1.91
CA SER A 484 5.56 -9.34 2.99
C SER A 484 7.01 -9.51 3.43
N GLN A 485 7.57 -8.47 4.06
CA GLN A 485 8.92 -8.50 4.59
C GLN A 485 8.94 -8.04 6.04
N ALA A 486 9.75 -8.68 6.88
CA ALA A 486 9.93 -8.28 8.27
C ALA A 486 11.36 -8.56 8.74
N GLN A 487 11.89 -7.68 9.59
CA GLN A 487 13.13 -7.95 10.29
C GLN A 487 12.84 -8.92 11.44
N ILE A 488 13.52 -10.06 11.45
CA ILE A 488 13.44 -11.07 12.52
C ILE A 488 14.74 -11.10 13.32
N LEU A 489 14.66 -11.65 14.55
CA LEU A 489 15.81 -11.95 15.39
C LEU A 489 15.79 -13.44 15.72
N LYS A 490 16.66 -14.21 15.06
CA LYS A 490 16.81 -15.65 15.33
C LYS A 490 17.64 -15.88 16.59
N ILE A 491 17.08 -16.63 17.53
CA ILE A 491 17.62 -16.94 18.84
C ILE A 491 18.36 -18.29 18.78
N SER A 492 19.51 -18.38 19.44
CA SER A 492 20.27 -19.63 19.55
C SER A 492 21.01 -19.74 20.90
N PRO A 493 21.19 -20.95 21.46
CA PRO A 493 20.61 -22.23 21.01
C PRO A 493 19.08 -22.27 21.15
N GLU A 494 18.45 -23.34 20.67
CA GLU A 494 16.99 -23.54 20.81
C GLU A 494 16.59 -23.43 22.29
N PRO A 495 15.59 -22.60 22.65
CA PRO A 495 15.41 -22.17 24.02
C PRO A 495 14.30 -22.92 24.77
N PHE A 496 14.01 -24.17 24.39
CA PHE A 496 12.91 -24.94 24.97
C PHE A 496 13.38 -26.09 25.87
N ALA A 497 12.76 -26.21 27.05
CA ALA A 497 13.03 -27.28 28.01
C ALA A 497 11.77 -27.63 28.83
N ASP A 498 11.36 -28.90 28.79
CA ASP A 498 10.14 -29.40 29.45
C ASP A 498 10.16 -29.26 30.98
N ASP A 499 11.33 -29.17 31.60
CA ASP A 499 11.50 -29.02 33.05
C ASP A 499 11.59 -27.54 33.50
N SER A 500 11.50 -26.59 32.57
CA SER A 500 11.52 -25.17 32.89
C SER A 500 10.37 -24.77 33.84
N PRO A 501 10.60 -23.86 34.80
CA PRO A 501 9.53 -23.33 35.66
C PRO A 501 8.53 -22.43 34.92
N VAL A 502 8.83 -22.00 33.68
CA VAL A 502 7.95 -21.16 32.86
C VAL A 502 7.35 -22.01 31.75
N LEU A 503 6.01 -22.12 31.70
CA LEU A 503 5.28 -22.80 30.63
C LEU A 503 4.49 -21.79 29.79
N LEU A 504 4.81 -21.70 28.50
CA LEU A 504 4.02 -21.00 27.50
C LEU A 504 2.97 -21.95 26.91
N LEU A 505 1.70 -21.70 27.23
CA LEU A 505 0.54 -22.38 26.68
C LEU A 505 -0.06 -21.51 25.56
N ALA A 506 0.00 -21.96 24.30
CA ALA A 506 -0.38 -21.09 23.18
C ALA A 506 -1.16 -21.74 22.02
N ASP A 507 -1.76 -20.90 21.17
CA ASP A 507 -2.22 -21.30 19.83
C ASP A 507 -1.11 -21.09 18.78
N SER A 508 -1.47 -20.89 17.51
CA SER A 508 -0.49 -20.57 16.46
C SER A 508 0.30 -19.27 16.71
N HIS A 509 -0.14 -18.38 17.60
CA HIS A 509 0.63 -17.21 18.03
C HIS A 509 1.91 -17.58 18.82
N GLY A 510 1.95 -18.76 19.42
CA GLY A 510 3.18 -19.32 20.01
C GLY A 510 4.04 -20.11 19.03
N LEU A 511 3.55 -20.37 17.81
CA LEU A 511 4.24 -21.17 16.78
C LEU A 511 4.78 -20.31 15.63
N ILE A 512 4.17 -19.15 15.38
CA ILE A 512 4.58 -18.22 14.33
C ILE A 512 6.05 -17.81 14.51
N PHE A 513 6.85 -17.93 13.45
CA PHE A 513 8.32 -17.76 13.42
C PHE A 513 9.14 -18.75 14.27
N SER A 514 8.51 -19.80 14.82
CA SER A 514 9.16 -20.82 15.66
C SER A 514 9.19 -22.20 14.97
N ASP A 515 8.06 -22.67 14.45
CA ASP A 515 7.88 -24.06 13.96
C ASP A 515 8.52 -24.31 12.56
N GLY A 516 8.69 -23.23 11.77
CA GLY A 516 9.10 -23.28 10.37
C GLY A 516 7.93 -23.55 9.41
N GLU A 517 8.25 -23.87 8.15
CA GLU A 517 7.28 -24.17 7.09
C GLU A 517 6.21 -23.07 6.92
N ASP A 518 4.94 -23.37 7.23
CA ASP A 518 3.81 -22.44 7.14
C ASP A 518 3.76 -21.41 8.28
N MET A 519 4.69 -21.50 9.24
CA MET A 519 4.95 -20.50 10.29
C MET A 519 6.16 -19.61 9.95
N HIS A 520 6.50 -19.49 8.66
CA HIS A 520 7.50 -18.61 8.04
C HIS A 520 8.98 -18.90 8.31
N CYS A 521 9.39 -19.07 9.57
CA CYS A 521 10.78 -19.41 9.92
C CYS A 521 10.88 -20.16 11.25
N ARG A 522 12.11 -20.47 11.67
CA ARG A 522 12.42 -21.09 12.96
C ARG A 522 13.21 -20.15 13.87
N ASN A 523 13.08 -20.39 15.17
CA ASN A 523 13.86 -19.78 16.24
C ASN A 523 13.70 -18.26 16.39
N ALA A 524 12.61 -17.66 15.93
CA ALA A 524 12.36 -16.21 16.04
C ALA A 524 10.95 -15.91 16.58
N GLY A 525 10.30 -16.90 17.19
CA GLY A 525 8.94 -16.80 17.69
C GLY A 525 8.84 -16.24 19.10
N PHE A 526 7.61 -16.26 19.62
CA PHE A 526 7.28 -15.68 20.92
C PHE A 526 8.01 -16.32 22.08
N GLY A 527 8.05 -17.65 22.11
CA GLY A 527 8.68 -18.41 23.17
C GLY A 527 10.19 -18.18 23.21
N GLU A 528 10.81 -18.07 22.03
CA GLU A 528 12.23 -17.76 21.91
C GLU A 528 12.57 -16.38 22.45
N HIS A 529 11.73 -15.38 22.15
CA HIS A 529 11.91 -14.04 22.68
C HIS A 529 11.69 -13.96 24.20
N ILE A 530 10.73 -14.71 24.76
CA ILE A 530 10.56 -14.78 26.22
C ILE A 530 11.81 -15.39 26.86
N ALA A 531 12.29 -16.52 26.35
CA ALA A 531 13.46 -17.19 26.90
C ALA A 531 14.74 -16.36 26.79
N ALA A 532 14.95 -15.70 25.64
CA ALA A 532 16.08 -14.80 25.42
C ALA A 532 16.06 -13.60 26.38
N THR A 533 14.89 -13.02 26.61
CA THR A 533 14.71 -11.86 27.50
C THR A 533 14.86 -12.25 28.97
N LEU A 534 14.35 -13.42 29.35
CA LEU A 534 14.46 -13.99 30.70
C LEU A 534 15.88 -14.52 31.00
N GLY A 535 16.63 -14.89 29.96
CA GLY A 535 17.92 -15.58 30.10
C GLY A 535 17.77 -17.00 30.64
N MET A 536 16.66 -17.68 30.37
CA MET A 536 16.38 -19.06 30.81
C MET A 536 15.51 -19.78 29.76
N PRO A 537 15.75 -21.07 29.46
CA PRO A 537 14.85 -21.84 28.60
C PRO A 537 13.43 -21.91 29.16
N ILE A 538 12.42 -21.96 28.29
CA ILE A 538 11.02 -22.10 28.70
C ILE A 538 10.43 -23.42 28.20
N ASP A 539 9.35 -23.90 28.82
CA ASP A 539 8.54 -24.97 28.28
C ASP A 539 7.52 -24.38 27.30
N LEU A 540 7.34 -25.00 26.14
CA LEU A 540 6.39 -24.57 25.12
C LEU A 540 5.37 -25.66 24.87
N MET A 541 4.10 -25.29 25.00
CA MET A 541 2.97 -26.14 24.67
C MET A 541 1.99 -25.38 23.80
N ALA A 542 2.09 -25.58 22.48
CA ALA A 542 1.26 -24.86 21.51
C ALA A 542 0.56 -25.76 20.49
N ARG A 543 -0.62 -25.33 20.02
CA ARG A 543 -1.42 -26.03 19.00
C ARG A 543 -2.06 -25.06 18.01
N ARG A 544 -1.96 -25.36 16.72
CA ARG A 544 -2.61 -24.60 15.63
C ARG A 544 -4.13 -24.51 15.84
N GLY A 545 -4.68 -23.29 15.71
CA GLY A 545 -6.13 -23.02 15.67
C GLY A 545 -6.96 -23.41 16.90
N SER A 546 -6.32 -23.66 18.06
CA SER A 546 -6.95 -24.36 19.19
C SER A 546 -6.73 -23.71 20.55
N GLY A 547 -6.75 -22.37 20.63
CA GLY A 547 -6.41 -21.62 21.84
C GLY A 547 -7.21 -22.00 23.09
N ALA A 548 -8.51 -22.29 22.99
CA ALA A 548 -9.30 -22.76 24.14
C ALA A 548 -9.06 -24.26 24.47
N GLN A 549 -8.80 -25.07 23.43
CA GLN A 549 -8.68 -26.53 23.55
C GLN A 549 -7.34 -26.98 24.14
N ILE A 550 -6.27 -26.18 24.01
CA ILE A 550 -4.94 -26.53 24.54
C ILE A 550 -4.97 -26.78 26.07
N ARG A 551 -5.97 -26.23 26.79
CA ARG A 551 -6.20 -26.51 28.22
C ARG A 551 -6.49 -27.99 28.51
N PHE A 552 -7.13 -28.71 27.59
CA PHE A 552 -7.36 -30.15 27.74
C PHE A 552 -6.08 -30.95 27.58
N ASP A 553 -5.17 -30.49 26.72
CA ASP A 553 -3.86 -31.12 26.59
C ASP A 553 -2.99 -30.84 27.81
N LEU A 554 -3.04 -29.62 28.35
CA LEU A 554 -2.41 -29.27 29.63
C LEU A 554 -2.90 -30.21 30.75
N ALA A 555 -4.22 -30.36 30.87
CA ALA A 555 -4.82 -31.27 31.84
C ALA A 555 -4.31 -32.71 31.65
N ARG A 556 -4.28 -33.21 30.42
CA ARG A 556 -3.72 -34.54 30.12
C ARG A 556 -2.24 -34.63 30.54
N ARG A 557 -1.43 -33.62 30.25
CA ARG A 557 0.00 -33.55 30.60
C ARG A 557 0.19 -33.61 32.12
N PHE A 558 -0.53 -32.78 32.88
CA PHE A 558 -0.41 -32.71 34.33
C PHE A 558 -0.95 -33.95 35.04
N LEU A 559 -2.06 -34.53 34.56
CA LEU A 559 -2.61 -35.77 35.12
C LEU A 559 -1.73 -37.00 34.85
N THR A 560 -0.99 -37.00 33.73
CA THR A 560 -0.06 -38.07 33.37
C THR A 560 1.28 -37.91 34.09
N ASN A 561 1.74 -36.67 34.29
CA ASN A 561 3.01 -36.37 34.94
C ASN A 561 2.88 -35.32 36.08
N PRO A 562 2.35 -35.71 37.26
CA PRO A 562 2.14 -34.76 38.37
C PRO A 562 3.43 -34.15 38.93
N LYS A 563 4.60 -34.76 38.68
CA LYS A 563 5.90 -34.19 39.09
C LYS A 563 6.23 -32.93 38.30
N GLU A 564 5.86 -32.90 37.03
CA GLU A 564 6.11 -31.79 36.13
C GLU A 564 5.30 -30.56 36.51
N ALA A 565 4.02 -30.75 36.86
CA ALA A 565 3.17 -29.69 37.38
C ALA A 565 3.79 -29.00 38.61
N ARG A 566 4.41 -29.77 39.52
CA ARG A 566 5.09 -29.21 40.72
C ARG A 566 6.36 -28.41 40.42
N GLY A 567 6.95 -28.58 39.23
CA GLY A 567 8.14 -27.84 38.81
C GLY A 567 7.82 -26.46 38.22
N LYS A 568 6.56 -26.25 37.79
CA LYS A 568 6.13 -24.99 37.19
C LYS A 568 5.90 -23.93 38.26
N ARG A 569 6.22 -22.68 37.90
CA ARG A 569 6.00 -21.48 38.71
C ARG A 569 5.04 -20.52 38.01
N VAL A 570 5.18 -20.37 36.69
CA VAL A 570 4.34 -19.49 35.89
C VAL A 570 3.83 -20.24 34.66
N LEU A 571 2.54 -20.08 34.38
CA LEU A 571 1.92 -20.46 33.13
C LEU A 571 1.47 -19.20 32.39
N ILE A 572 2.03 -18.98 31.22
CA ILE A 572 1.63 -17.91 30.29
C ILE A 572 0.60 -18.50 29.35
N TYR A 573 -0.60 -17.92 29.28
CA TYR A 573 -1.67 -18.40 28.41
C TYR A 573 -1.99 -17.38 27.32
N THR A 574 -1.62 -17.70 26.08
CA THR A 574 -1.64 -16.77 24.94
C THR A 574 -2.32 -17.37 23.72
N PHE A 575 -3.31 -16.69 23.18
CA PHE A 575 -3.95 -17.03 21.91
C PHE A 575 -4.60 -15.80 21.30
N ALA A 576 -5.06 -15.87 20.05
CA ALA A 576 -5.77 -14.75 19.42
C ALA A 576 -7.03 -14.36 20.21
N ALA A 577 -7.20 -13.11 20.64
CA ALA A 577 -8.34 -12.69 21.47
C ALA A 577 -9.71 -13.13 20.91
N ARG A 578 -9.89 -13.14 19.58
CA ARG A 578 -11.10 -13.64 18.90
C ARG A 578 -11.51 -15.08 19.27
N THR A 579 -10.57 -15.90 19.75
CA THR A 579 -10.85 -17.28 20.22
C THR A 579 -11.83 -17.31 21.38
N LEU A 580 -11.95 -16.22 22.15
CA LEU A 580 -12.90 -16.08 23.26
C LEU A 580 -14.35 -16.34 22.81
N THR A 581 -14.71 -15.92 21.60
CA THR A 581 -16.06 -16.14 21.03
C THR A 581 -16.09 -17.19 19.92
N GLU A 582 -14.98 -17.39 19.19
CA GLU A 582 -14.95 -18.34 18.06
C GLU A 582 -14.87 -19.81 18.51
N SER A 583 -14.41 -20.08 19.74
CA SER A 583 -14.36 -21.43 20.30
C SER A 583 -15.56 -21.74 21.18
N LYS A 584 -16.12 -22.94 21.04
CA LYS A 584 -17.12 -23.51 21.96
C LYS A 584 -16.52 -24.43 23.04
N GLN A 585 -15.20 -24.48 23.15
CA GLN A 585 -14.49 -25.45 24.00
C GLN A 585 -14.00 -24.83 25.31
N TRP A 586 -14.93 -24.27 26.09
CA TRP A 586 -14.65 -23.59 27.34
C TRP A 586 -14.93 -24.42 28.59
N LYS A 587 -15.29 -25.70 28.46
CA LYS A 587 -15.48 -26.59 29.61
C LYS A 587 -14.31 -26.57 30.58
N SER A 588 -14.62 -26.79 31.85
CA SER A 588 -13.65 -26.96 32.92
C SER A 588 -12.73 -28.15 32.66
N VAL A 589 -11.43 -28.03 33.01
CA VAL A 589 -10.44 -29.09 32.84
C VAL A 589 -9.84 -29.51 34.18
N PRO A 590 -9.66 -30.81 34.47
CA PRO A 590 -9.03 -31.29 35.69
C PRO A 590 -7.50 -31.23 35.59
N LEU A 591 -6.83 -30.52 36.50
CA LEU A 591 -5.35 -30.46 36.55
C LEU A 591 -4.71 -31.43 37.54
N ALA A 592 -5.50 -32.00 38.45
CA ALA A 592 -5.08 -32.99 39.45
C ALA A 592 -6.17 -34.04 39.64
N ARG A 593 -5.79 -35.22 40.16
CA ARG A 593 -6.71 -36.33 40.45
C ARG A 593 -7.45 -36.15 41.77
#